data_AF-A0A7V9ZYN7-F1
#
_entry.id   AF-A0A7V9ZYN7-F1
#
_cell.length_a   1.000
_cell.length_b   1.000
_cell.length_c   1.000
_cell.angle_alpha   90.00
_cell.angle_beta   90.00
_cell.angle_gamma   90.00
#
_symmetry.space_group_name_H-M   'P 1'
#
loop_
_entity.id
_entity.type
_entity.pdbx_description
1 polymer ?
#
loop_
_entity_poly.entity_id
_entity_poly.type
_entity_poly.pdbx_seq_one_letter_code
_entity_poly.pdbx_strand_id
1 'polypeptide(L)'
;MSDETLSRRALGRATLERQLLLRRSDMALLDAVGHLVGMQAQMPMKPYVGLWSRLDRFQPEPLATLLEERRVVRIVVMRATIHLVTADDCLLLRPWCSPCSTPSSPVIPSSGWRSRAWSSARCSPSPPPCSPSDRATARRCVPP
;
A
#
# COMPACT_ATOMS: atom_id res chain seq x y z
N MET A 1 3.11 31.08 -27.13
CA MET A 1 3.17 29.72 -26.56
C MET A 1 2.48 28.82 -27.56
N SER A 2 3.25 28.01 -28.28
CA SER A 2 2.70 27.12 -29.30
C SER A 2 1.82 26.09 -28.61
N ASP A 3 0.53 26.09 -28.94
CA ASP A 3 -0.39 25.03 -28.52
C ASP A 3 -0.13 23.80 -29.39
N GLU A 4 1.00 23.14 -29.12
CA GLU A 4 1.36 21.93 -29.83
C GLU A 4 0.53 20.77 -29.29
N THR A 5 -0.55 20.46 -30.00
CA THR A 5 -1.45 19.36 -29.64
C THR A 5 -0.69 18.03 -29.72
N LEU A 6 -0.52 17.36 -28.57
CA LEU A 6 0.13 16.06 -28.51
C LEU A 6 -0.72 14.96 -29.15
N SER A 7 -0.14 14.22 -30.09
CA SER A 7 -0.79 13.03 -30.64
C SER A 7 -0.96 11.93 -29.57
N ARG A 8 -1.95 11.05 -29.75
CA ARG A 8 -2.17 9.88 -28.85
C ARG A 8 -0.93 9.00 -28.72
N ARG A 9 -0.17 8.83 -29.81
CA ARG A 9 1.08 8.05 -29.82
C ARG A 9 2.16 8.74 -28.97
N ALA A 10 2.28 10.07 -29.08
CA ALA A 10 3.21 10.84 -28.26
C ALA A 10 2.84 10.75 -26.78
N LEU A 11 1.55 10.89 -26.44
CA LEU A 11 1.06 10.72 -25.07
C LEU A 11 1.34 9.31 -24.53
N GLY A 12 1.07 8.28 -25.33
CA GLY A 12 1.35 6.89 -24.97
C GLY A 12 2.83 6.64 -24.68
N ARG A 13 3.73 7.11 -25.54
CA ARG A 13 5.18 7.01 -25.31
C ARG A 13 5.63 7.78 -24.08
N ALA A 14 5.11 8.99 -23.88
CA ALA A 14 5.42 9.77 -22.68
C ALA A 14 4.97 9.06 -21.40
N THR A 15 3.79 8.42 -21.41
CA THR A 15 3.32 7.61 -20.29
C THR A 15 4.19 6.38 -20.05
N LEU A 16 4.58 5.65 -21.11
CA LEU A 16 5.46 4.49 -20.97
C LEU A 16 6.86 4.87 -20.46
N GLU A 17 7.42 6.01 -20.89
CA GLU A 17 8.69 6.52 -20.37
C GLU A 17 8.56 6.84 -18.88
N ARG A 18 7.52 7.59 -18.47
CA ARG A 18 7.27 7.89 -17.04
C ARG A 18 7.03 6.62 -16.22
N GLN A 19 6.53 5.55 -16.82
CA GLN A 19 6.32 4.26 -16.14
C GLN A 19 7.57 3.37 -16.14
N LEU A 20 8.69 3.84 -16.70
CA LEU A 20 9.95 3.11 -16.83
C LEU A 20 9.80 1.82 -17.66
N LEU A 21 8.96 1.86 -18.69
CA LEU A 21 8.60 0.70 -19.52
C LEU A 21 9.17 0.76 -20.95
N LEU A 22 9.68 1.91 -21.42
CA LEU A 22 10.36 1.98 -22.71
C LEU A 22 11.80 1.48 -22.64
N ARG A 23 12.42 1.68 -21.49
CA ARG A 23 13.77 1.24 -21.16
C ARG A 23 13.83 1.00 -19.66
N ARG A 24 14.68 0.05 -19.26
CA ARG A 24 15.02 -0.12 -17.86
C ARG A 24 15.82 1.10 -17.39
N SER A 25 15.65 1.45 -16.12
CA SER A 25 16.26 2.61 -15.49
C SER A 25 17.27 2.19 -14.42
N ASP A 26 18.28 3.03 -14.25
CA ASP A 26 19.27 3.01 -13.17
C ASP A 26 18.77 3.71 -11.89
N MET A 27 17.52 4.16 -11.87
CA MET A 27 16.89 4.78 -10.70
C MET A 27 16.98 3.89 -9.47
N ALA A 28 17.30 4.50 -8.32
CA ALA A 28 17.36 3.76 -7.07
C ALA A 28 15.99 3.17 -6.73
N LEU A 29 15.99 2.00 -6.07
CA LEU A 29 14.79 1.25 -5.79
C LEU A 29 13.70 2.07 -5.07
N LEU A 30 14.09 2.82 -4.03
CA LEU A 30 13.12 3.62 -3.27
C LEU A 30 12.54 4.75 -4.12
N ASP A 31 13.38 5.41 -4.91
CA ASP A 31 12.98 6.50 -5.80
C ASP A 31 12.04 5.98 -6.88
N ALA A 32 12.28 4.77 -7.41
CA ALA A 32 11.39 4.14 -8.39
C ALA A 32 10.00 3.85 -7.81
N VAL A 33 9.92 3.38 -6.56
CA VAL A 33 8.62 3.16 -5.88
C VAL A 33 7.88 4.48 -5.69
N GLY A 34 8.58 5.54 -5.28
CA GLY A 34 7.98 6.87 -5.10
C GLY A 34 7.55 7.51 -6.43
N HIS A 35 8.40 7.41 -7.45
CA HIS A 35 8.14 7.91 -8.81
C HIS A 35 6.90 7.29 -9.45
N LEU A 36 6.67 5.99 -9.22
CA LEU A 36 5.48 5.29 -9.70
C LEU A 36 4.22 5.59 -8.86
N VAL A 37 4.36 6.32 -7.75
CA VAL A 37 3.29 6.60 -6.76
C VAL A 37 2.68 5.28 -6.26
N GLY A 38 3.54 4.28 -6.11
CA GLY A 38 3.22 2.95 -5.66
C GLY A 38 2.78 1.96 -6.73
N MET A 39 2.91 0.67 -6.39
CA MET A 39 2.61 -0.44 -7.29
C MET A 39 1.63 -1.41 -6.67
N GLN A 40 0.75 -1.98 -7.48
CA GLN A 40 -0.21 -3.00 -7.06
C GLN A 40 0.50 -4.20 -6.40
N ALA A 41 0.12 -4.49 -5.15
CA ALA A 41 0.76 -5.45 -4.26
C ALA A 41 -0.24 -6.41 -3.58
N GLN A 42 -1.42 -6.61 -4.18
CA GLN A 42 -2.41 -7.58 -3.72
C GLN A 42 -1.84 -9.01 -3.66
N MET A 43 -0.98 -9.35 -4.62
CA MET A 43 -0.11 -10.52 -4.57
C MET A 43 1.30 -10.07 -4.16
N PRO A 44 1.92 -10.68 -3.13
CA PRO A 44 3.23 -10.26 -2.63
C PRO A 44 4.35 -10.22 -3.68
N MET A 45 4.30 -11.11 -4.68
CA MET A 45 5.32 -11.19 -5.74
C MET A 45 5.15 -10.16 -6.86
N LYS A 46 3.96 -9.54 -7.03
CA LYS A 46 3.71 -8.60 -8.13
C LYS A 46 4.68 -7.41 -8.15
N PRO A 47 4.98 -6.74 -7.01
CA PRO A 47 5.91 -5.63 -6.99
C PRO A 47 7.34 -6.04 -7.37
N TYR A 48 7.79 -7.24 -6.97
CA TYR A 48 9.12 -7.74 -7.33
C TYR A 48 9.26 -7.89 -8.84
N VAL A 49 8.31 -8.56 -9.49
CA VAL A 49 8.32 -8.72 -10.96
C VAL A 49 8.19 -7.37 -11.67
N GLY A 50 7.34 -6.48 -11.13
CA GLY A 50 7.13 -5.15 -11.69
C GLY A 50 8.36 -4.25 -11.61
N LEU A 51 9.16 -4.33 -10.54
CA LEU A 51 10.41 -3.59 -10.42
C LEU A 51 11.52 -4.24 -11.23
N TRP A 52 11.58 -5.56 -11.25
CA TRP A 52 12.52 -6.31 -12.08
C TRP A 52 12.41 -5.96 -13.56
N SER A 53 11.21 -5.68 -14.08
CA SER A 53 11.04 -5.29 -15.48
C SER A 53 11.41 -3.83 -15.77
N ARG A 54 11.46 -2.97 -14.75
CA ARG A 54 11.68 -1.51 -14.86
C ARG A 54 13.08 -1.05 -14.51
N LEU A 55 13.80 -1.81 -13.69
CA LEU A 55 15.13 -1.44 -13.20
C LEU A 55 16.22 -2.37 -13.73
N ASP A 56 17.38 -1.82 -14.04
CA ASP A 56 18.48 -2.57 -14.65
C ASP A 56 19.15 -3.56 -13.68
N ARG A 57 19.29 -3.18 -12.41
CA ARG A 57 20.02 -3.96 -11.38
C ARG A 57 19.13 -4.34 -10.21
N PHE A 58 17.86 -4.62 -10.48
CA PHE A 58 16.93 -5.00 -9.42
C PHE A 58 17.34 -6.31 -8.76
N GLN A 59 17.44 -6.29 -7.44
CA GLN A 59 17.59 -7.46 -6.59
C GLN A 59 16.42 -7.49 -5.59
N PRO A 60 15.86 -8.67 -5.24
CA PRO A 60 14.78 -8.78 -4.26
C PRO A 60 15.17 -8.36 -2.83
N GLU A 61 16.41 -8.62 -2.42
CA GLU A 61 16.86 -8.46 -1.04
C GLU A 61 16.79 -7.00 -0.55
N PRO A 62 17.26 -6.00 -1.31
CA PRO A 62 17.07 -4.59 -0.93
C PRO A 62 15.61 -4.20 -0.74
N LEU A 63 14.68 -4.77 -1.51
CA LEU A 63 13.26 -4.49 -1.34
C LEU A 63 12.71 -5.10 -0.04
N ALA A 64 13.14 -6.32 0.29
CA ALA A 64 12.79 -6.95 1.56
C ALA A 64 13.31 -6.13 2.75
N THR A 65 14.57 -5.67 2.69
CA THR A 65 15.14 -4.79 3.72
C THR A 65 14.35 -3.49 3.87
N LEU A 66 13.95 -2.83 2.77
CA LEU A 66 13.14 -1.60 2.84
C LEU A 66 11.75 -1.83 3.45
N LEU A 67 11.17 -3.03 3.25
CA LEU A 67 9.91 -3.43 3.88
C LEU A 67 10.09 -3.67 5.39
N GLU A 68 11.18 -4.33 5.79
CA GLU A 68 11.52 -4.58 7.19
C GLU A 68 11.80 -3.27 7.95
N GLU A 69 12.53 -2.34 7.33
CA GLU A 69 12.81 -0.99 7.84
C GLU A 69 11.58 -0.06 7.77
N ARG A 70 10.47 -0.51 7.18
CA ARG A 70 9.24 0.28 6.95
C ARG A 70 9.45 1.55 6.15
N ARG A 71 10.51 1.62 5.33
CA ARG A 71 10.73 2.69 4.35
C ARG A 71 9.79 2.55 3.15
N VAL A 72 9.39 1.32 2.89
CA VAL A 72 8.33 0.96 1.95
C VAL A 72 7.29 0.14 2.71
N VAL A 73 6.02 0.36 2.42
CA VAL A 73 4.91 -0.31 3.11
C VAL A 73 3.90 -0.86 2.11
N ARG A 74 3.25 -1.97 2.49
CA ARG A 74 2.12 -2.54 1.74
C ARG A 74 0.82 -2.16 2.43
N ILE A 75 -0.01 -1.39 1.75
CA ILE A 75 -1.19 -0.81 2.37
C ILE A 75 -2.32 -0.54 1.38
N VAL A 76 -3.56 -0.53 1.88
CA VAL A 76 -4.74 -0.22 1.08
C VAL A 76 -4.77 1.29 0.82
N VAL A 77 -4.74 1.68 -0.46
CA VAL A 77 -4.81 3.08 -0.91
C VAL A 77 -5.80 3.19 -2.08
N MET A 78 -5.35 3.76 -3.21
CA MET A 78 -6.12 4.00 -4.41
C MET A 78 -7.03 2.83 -4.76
N ARG A 79 -8.32 3.14 -4.94
CA ARG A 79 -9.36 2.17 -5.34
C ARG A 79 -9.51 0.98 -4.37
N ALA A 80 -9.22 1.18 -3.09
CA ALA A 80 -9.32 0.15 -2.04
C ALA A 80 -8.52 -1.13 -2.33
N THR A 81 -7.38 -1.00 -3.01
CA THR A 81 -6.47 -2.13 -3.30
C THR A 81 -5.13 -1.96 -2.59
N ILE A 82 -4.47 -3.08 -2.31
CA ILE A 82 -3.16 -3.08 -1.64
C ILE A 82 -2.10 -2.63 -2.64
N HIS A 83 -1.38 -1.56 -2.30
CA HIS A 83 -0.21 -1.09 -3.03
C HIS A 83 1.04 -1.12 -2.15
N LEU A 84 2.18 -1.32 -2.80
CA LEU A 84 3.50 -1.04 -2.26
C LEU A 84 3.80 0.44 -2.50
N VAL A 85 3.95 1.23 -1.44
CA VAL A 85 4.22 2.68 -1.49
C VAL A 85 5.38 3.03 -0.57
N THR A 86 6.03 4.17 -0.78
CA THR A 86 7.00 4.68 0.20
C THR A 86 6.29 5.08 1.50
N ALA A 87 7.03 5.18 2.60
CA ALA A 87 6.48 5.65 3.86
C ALA A 87 5.90 7.08 3.75
N ASP A 88 6.57 7.95 2.99
CA ASP A 88 6.15 9.34 2.80
C ASP A 88 4.87 9.42 1.94
N ASP A 89 4.81 8.65 0.85
CA ASP A 89 3.59 8.55 0.02
C ASP A 89 2.44 7.93 0.80
N CYS A 90 2.71 6.97 1.68
CA CYS A 90 1.68 6.42 2.56
C CYS A 90 1.05 7.53 3.41
N LEU A 91 1.86 8.41 4.02
CA LEU A 91 1.35 9.51 4.85
C LEU A 91 0.56 10.53 4.02
N LEU A 92 0.95 10.76 2.77
CA LEU A 92 0.26 11.66 1.86
C LEU A 92 -1.05 11.07 1.31
N LEU A 93 -1.06 9.81 0.91
CA LEU A 93 -2.19 9.17 0.20
C LEU A 93 -3.26 8.62 1.13
N ARG A 94 -2.88 8.18 2.34
CA ARG A 94 -3.81 7.52 3.29
C ARG A 94 -5.03 8.39 3.62
N PRO A 95 -4.93 9.71 3.90
CA PRO A 95 -6.10 10.53 4.21
C PRO A 95 -7.13 10.58 3.07
N TRP A 96 -6.67 10.61 1.83
CA TRP A 96 -7.53 10.68 0.64
C TRP A 96 -8.14 9.34 0.24
N CYS A 97 -7.43 8.26 0.56
CA CYS A 97 -7.87 6.89 0.25
C CYS A 97 -8.56 6.21 1.43
N SER A 98 -8.64 6.88 2.58
CA SER A 98 -9.41 6.40 3.71
C SER A 98 -10.86 6.26 3.23
N PRO A 99 -11.49 5.09 3.42
CA PRO A 99 -12.93 5.03 3.19
C PRO A 99 -13.62 6.10 4.04
N CYS A 100 -14.88 6.39 3.73
CA CYS A 100 -15.81 6.93 4.72
C CYS A 100 -16.01 5.88 5.84
N SER A 101 -14.92 5.49 6.50
CA SER A 101 -14.94 4.68 7.70
C SER A 101 -15.25 5.64 8.83
N THR A 102 -16.40 5.40 9.46
CA THR A 102 -16.80 5.94 10.75
C THR A 102 -15.56 6.15 11.65
N PRO A 103 -15.37 7.33 12.25
CA PRO A 103 -14.19 7.61 13.04
C PRO A 103 -14.24 6.79 14.34
N SER A 104 -13.57 5.65 14.37
CA SER A 104 -13.38 4.89 15.63
C SER A 104 -11.98 4.33 15.82
N SER A 105 -11.11 4.35 14.81
CA SER A 105 -9.69 4.06 15.02
C SER A 105 -8.89 5.34 15.21
N PRO A 106 -8.15 5.48 16.33
CA PRO A 106 -7.31 6.64 16.55
C PRO A 106 -6.27 6.75 15.43
N VAL A 107 -6.16 7.94 14.84
CA VAL A 107 -5.09 8.30 13.92
C VAL A 107 -3.78 8.20 14.69
N ILE A 108 -2.96 7.18 14.41
CA ILE A 108 -1.65 7.03 15.02
C ILE A 108 -0.72 8.09 14.41
N PRO A 109 -0.23 9.08 15.18
CA PRO A 109 0.66 10.11 14.65
C PRO A 109 1.98 9.51 14.14
N SER A 110 2.51 10.10 13.06
CA SER A 110 3.70 9.63 12.34
C SER A 110 4.96 9.49 13.21
N SER A 111 5.05 10.24 14.33
CA SER A 111 6.14 10.12 15.32
C SER A 111 6.18 8.75 16.01
N GLY A 112 5.09 7.99 16.02
CA GLY A 112 5.04 6.64 16.57
C GLY A 112 5.52 5.54 15.63
N TRP A 113 5.68 5.83 14.33
CA TRP A 113 6.01 4.81 13.32
C TRP A 113 7.51 4.45 13.30
N ARG A 114 8.39 5.42 13.57
CA ARG A 114 9.85 5.23 13.60
C ARG A 114 10.36 4.53 14.86
N SER A 115 9.64 4.64 16.00
CA SER A 115 10.19 4.25 17.31
C SER A 115 9.51 3.06 17.98
N ARG A 116 8.46 2.47 17.38
CA ARG A 116 7.82 1.27 17.93
C ARG A 116 8.16 0.05 17.08
N ALA A 117 9.09 -0.76 17.60
CA ALA A 117 9.02 -2.20 17.43
C ALA A 117 7.56 -2.61 17.60
N TRP A 118 7.03 -3.39 16.67
CA TRP A 118 5.65 -3.82 16.67
C TRP A 118 5.49 -4.87 17.77
N SER A 119 5.50 -4.43 19.04
CA SER A 119 5.14 -5.28 20.16
C SER A 119 3.64 -5.45 20.10
N SER A 120 3.22 -6.52 19.41
CA SER A 120 2.08 -7.36 19.79
C SER A 120 0.95 -6.61 20.52
N ALA A 121 0.44 -5.55 19.91
CA ALA A 121 -0.65 -4.77 20.49
C ALA A 121 -1.96 -5.52 20.23
N ARG A 122 -2.16 -6.54 21.06
CA ARG A 122 -3.43 -7.10 21.51
C ARG A 122 -4.46 -7.28 20.40
N CYS A 123 -4.36 -8.41 19.70
CA CYS A 123 -5.58 -9.19 19.50
C CYS A 123 -6.13 -9.47 20.90
N SER A 124 -7.20 -8.77 21.27
CA SER A 124 -8.01 -9.14 22.43
C SER A 124 -8.33 -10.63 22.30
N PRO A 125 -8.11 -11.46 23.33
CA PRO A 125 -8.56 -12.83 23.27
C PRO A 125 -10.09 -12.81 23.14
N SER A 126 -10.58 -13.70 22.28
CA SER A 126 -11.91 -14.28 22.14
C SER A 126 -13.02 -13.80 23.10
N PRO A 127 -14.28 -13.67 22.66
CA PRO A 127 -15.39 -13.45 23.59
C PRO A 127 -15.43 -14.58 24.64
N PRO A 128 -15.79 -14.30 25.90
CA PRO A 128 -15.86 -15.34 26.92
C PRO A 128 -16.90 -16.41 26.52
N PRO A 129 -16.71 -17.69 26.92
CA PRO A 129 -17.68 -18.73 26.62
C PRO A 129 -19.04 -18.38 27.27
N CYS A 130 -20.11 -18.42 26.49
CA CYS A 130 -21.47 -18.26 26.99
C CYS A 130 -21.76 -19.34 28.05
N SER A 131 -22.11 -18.92 29.26
CA SER A 131 -22.64 -19.79 30.31
C SER A 131 -24.00 -20.37 29.90
N PRO A 132 -24.36 -21.62 30.29
CA PRO A 132 -25.52 -22.32 29.72
C PRO A 132 -26.91 -21.86 30.23
N SER A 133 -27.00 -20.75 30.96
CA SER A 133 -28.22 -20.39 31.70
C SER A 133 -29.21 -19.47 30.99
N ASP A 134 -28.85 -18.79 29.89
CA ASP A 134 -29.79 -17.86 29.22
C ASP A 134 -30.31 -18.41 27.89
N ARG A 135 -31.21 -19.40 27.99
CA ARG A 135 -31.92 -20.02 26.87
C ARG A 135 -33.14 -19.19 26.41
N ALA A 136 -33.06 -17.85 26.44
CA ALA A 136 -34.20 -16.97 26.12
C ALA A 136 -33.94 -15.93 25.01
N THR A 137 -32.75 -15.84 24.42
CA THR A 137 -32.47 -14.83 23.36
C THR A 137 -31.83 -15.42 22.11
N ALA A 138 -32.13 -16.68 21.78
CA ALA A 138 -31.59 -17.38 20.61
C ALA A 138 -32.40 -17.17 19.30
N ARG A 139 -33.07 -16.03 19.11
CA ARG A 139 -33.89 -15.77 17.90
C ARG A 139 -33.57 -14.49 17.12
N ARG A 140 -32.41 -13.85 17.35
CA ARG A 140 -32.14 -12.53 16.72
C ARG A 140 -30.81 -12.38 15.97
N CYS A 141 -30.26 -13.46 15.44
CA CYS A 141 -29.12 -13.40 14.51
C CYS A 141 -29.31 -14.36 13.33
N VAL A 142 -30.13 -13.95 12.36
CA VAL A 142 -30.02 -14.40 10.96
C VAL A 142 -29.84 -13.12 10.15
N PRO A 143 -28.66 -12.86 9.55
CA PRO A 143 -28.53 -11.74 8.63
C PRO A 143 -29.21 -12.09 7.28
N PRO A 144 -29.69 -11.10 6.51
CA PRO A 144 -30.12 -11.32 5.13
C PRO A 144 -28.96 -11.75 4.22
#